data_AF-A0AAN5Z6X5-F1
#
_entry.id   AF-A0AAN5Z6X5-F1
#
_cell.length_a   1.000
_cell.length_b   1.000
_cell.length_c   1.000
_cell.angle_alpha   90.00
_cell.angle_beta   90.00
_cell.angle_gamma   90.00
#
_symmetry.space_group_name_H-M   'P 1'
#
loop_
_entity.id
_entity.type
_entity.pdbx_description
1 polymer ?
#
loop_
_entity_poly.entity_id
_entity_poly.type
_entity_poly.pdbx_seq_one_letter_code
_entity_poly.pdbx_strand_id
1 'polypeptide(L)'
;MDQFSRPSWPRHTLLLLACFLIGISLAQKDPEDNFCRRFGQQTAVVDRKLYIDGGIINYQPPRENFTNTFFTYNDLDSISDGDMPEFHTGLSKNGSIPSVEGGILWEDSINKRLYLYGGEFEDGPTEPFNLYSYDILYDEWHTYGSPPNSVKAASYGAGVSIPSRGEAYYYGGWLSDKSVQDWQGEKVASSGLIKYTMDSNKWSNVTGPDDTGRAEGVMVFLPVGDDGMLVYFGGGQDLHGNGTLEPQPMDEILLYDVANARWYTQKTSGDAPNDRRRFCGGATWAQDRSSYNIYIFGGRGFPPHETGYDDIYILTIPSFQWIRGPYPGYENGTGTYPKSMMSCNVIDNTQMLVIGGSYANATEKECDVPSIQGVHNMNLGKQNDEDAIWARYQDDLTTYEVPVDIRKSIGGSAKGGASETTPISGFNDPDLEVLMTRTAESGTRSATRATSTSTKTAAPSASDEPSSSSLSAGAIAGIAVGCSVASILALLGCGLLIYRRRKHYSGPRGVAAPPPQGETAMAHNPMSPGQSTSPGGWDPNQVSSPAGTTPSHGVASVVWPARNRSASELTGHPDLKRNERPVELPADENMHDMHRSELSPMSNASPPQSEWSHRY
;
A
#
# COMPACT_ATOMS: atom_id res chain seq x y z
N MET A 1 -33.60 -57.35 30.94
CA MET A 1 -33.41 -55.89 30.95
C MET A 1 -32.18 -55.58 30.12
N ASP A 2 -32.48 -55.34 28.85
CA ASP A 2 -31.81 -54.67 27.74
C ASP A 2 -30.28 -54.59 27.63
N GLN A 3 -29.82 -55.26 26.57
CA GLN A 3 -28.54 -55.08 25.89
C GLN A 3 -28.48 -53.68 25.25
N PHE A 4 -27.49 -52.88 25.62
CA PHE A 4 -27.12 -51.67 24.88
C PHE A 4 -26.35 -52.04 23.62
N SER A 5 -27.04 -52.07 22.48
CA SER A 5 -26.45 -52.14 21.15
C SER A 5 -25.66 -50.86 20.87
N ARG A 6 -24.33 -50.96 20.76
CA ARG A 6 -23.50 -49.86 20.25
C ARG A 6 -23.79 -49.68 18.75
N PRO A 7 -24.12 -48.46 18.27
CA PRO A 7 -24.34 -48.25 16.85
C PRO A 7 -23.02 -48.41 16.09
N SER A 8 -22.90 -49.46 15.28
CA SER A 8 -21.80 -49.62 14.33
C SER A 8 -22.06 -48.69 13.15
N TRP A 9 -21.41 -47.54 13.12
CA TRP A 9 -21.46 -46.66 11.95
C TRP A 9 -20.72 -47.34 10.80
N PRO A 10 -21.33 -47.47 9.60
CA PRO A 10 -20.63 -48.00 8.43
C PRO A 10 -19.37 -47.18 8.15
N ARG A 11 -18.26 -47.84 7.81
CA ARG A 11 -16.99 -47.16 7.45
C ARG A 11 -17.17 -46.10 6.36
N HIS A 12 -18.17 -46.26 5.49
CA HIS A 12 -18.54 -45.28 4.46
C HIS A 12 -19.18 -44.00 5.04
N THR A 13 -19.92 -44.12 6.14
CA THR A 13 -20.54 -42.97 6.82
C THR A 13 -19.49 -42.13 7.55
N LEU A 14 -18.48 -42.77 8.14
CA LEU A 14 -17.33 -42.07 8.74
C LEU A 14 -16.44 -41.38 7.69
N LEU A 15 -16.27 -41.99 6.51
CA LEU A 15 -15.53 -41.40 5.39
C LEU A 15 -16.27 -40.23 4.76
N LEU A 16 -17.59 -40.33 4.59
CA LEU A 16 -18.43 -39.22 4.12
C LEU A 16 -18.46 -38.09 5.14
N LEU A 17 -18.58 -38.39 6.44
CA LEU A 17 -18.50 -37.38 7.50
C LEU A 17 -17.12 -36.72 7.55
N ALA A 18 -16.04 -37.48 7.35
CA ALA A 18 -14.68 -36.94 7.25
C ALA A 18 -14.51 -36.07 6.00
N CYS A 19 -15.01 -36.49 4.83
CA CYS A 19 -14.99 -35.66 3.61
C CYS A 19 -15.87 -34.41 3.75
N PHE A 20 -16.99 -34.49 4.48
CA PHE A 20 -17.85 -33.34 4.78
C PHE A 20 -17.18 -32.39 5.78
N LEU A 21 -16.54 -32.92 6.83
CA LEU A 21 -15.77 -32.13 7.79
C LEU A 21 -14.52 -31.51 7.15
N ILE A 22 -13.86 -32.22 6.23
CA ILE A 22 -12.76 -31.70 5.41
C ILE A 22 -13.28 -30.60 4.46
N GLY A 23 -14.44 -30.80 3.82
CA GLY A 23 -15.08 -29.80 2.95
C GLY A 23 -15.55 -28.55 3.70
N ILE A 24 -16.00 -28.68 4.96
CA ILE A 24 -16.36 -27.54 5.82
C ILE A 24 -15.10 -26.83 6.35
N SER A 25 -14.00 -27.55 6.58
CA SER A 25 -12.71 -26.95 6.98
C SER A 25 -11.89 -26.38 5.81
N LEU A 26 -12.29 -26.61 4.55
CA LEU A 26 -11.59 -26.16 3.34
C LEU A 26 -12.35 -25.08 2.55
N ALA A 27 -13.48 -24.57 3.03
CA ALA A 27 -14.04 -23.34 2.47
C ALA A 27 -13.23 -22.13 2.99
N GLN A 28 -11.94 -22.08 2.63
CA GLN A 28 -11.14 -20.86 2.79
C GLN A 28 -11.78 -19.82 1.87
N LYS A 29 -12.15 -18.67 2.45
CA LYS A 29 -12.78 -17.59 1.67
C LYS A 29 -11.77 -17.10 0.65
N ASP A 30 -12.13 -17.24 -0.62
CA ASP A 30 -11.26 -16.91 -1.73
C ASP A 30 -11.33 -15.40 -2.02
N PRO A 31 -10.18 -14.69 -2.11
CA PRO A 31 -10.15 -13.24 -2.31
C PRO A 31 -10.54 -12.80 -3.72
N GLU A 32 -10.70 -13.73 -4.66
CA GLU A 32 -11.16 -13.52 -6.03
C GLU A 32 -12.66 -13.85 -6.12
N ASP A 33 -13.06 -15.06 -5.73
CA ASP A 33 -14.44 -15.54 -5.91
C ASP A 33 -15.44 -15.02 -4.87
N ASN A 34 -14.97 -14.64 -3.68
CA ASN A 34 -15.84 -14.25 -2.56
C ASN A 34 -15.68 -12.78 -2.18
N PHE A 35 -14.93 -12.00 -2.94
CA PHE A 35 -14.59 -10.62 -2.63
C PHE A 35 -15.83 -9.76 -2.39
N CYS A 36 -15.76 -8.88 -1.39
CA CYS A 36 -16.75 -7.85 -1.16
C CYS A 36 -16.11 -6.46 -1.06
N ARG A 37 -15.09 -6.30 -0.22
CA ARG A 37 -14.35 -5.04 -0.08
C ARG A 37 -12.99 -5.28 0.56
N ARG A 38 -12.07 -4.34 0.33
CA ARG A 38 -10.77 -4.25 1.01
C ARG A 38 -10.48 -2.81 1.39
N PHE A 39 -9.79 -2.57 2.50
CA PHE A 39 -9.43 -1.22 2.93
C PHE A 39 -8.20 -1.21 3.84
N GLY A 40 -7.50 -0.08 3.91
CA GLY A 40 -6.27 0.11 4.67
C GLY A 40 -5.07 -0.69 4.13
N GLN A 41 -5.21 -1.24 2.92
CA GLN A 41 -4.18 -1.98 2.21
C GLN A 41 -3.10 -1.05 1.65
N GLN A 42 -1.93 -1.61 1.40
CA GLN A 42 -0.83 -0.92 0.74
C GLN A 42 -0.76 -1.34 -0.72
N THR A 43 -0.41 -0.39 -1.60
CA THR A 43 -0.27 -0.65 -3.03
C THR A 43 0.97 0.02 -3.60
N ALA A 44 1.51 -0.55 -4.67
CA ALA A 44 2.66 -0.04 -5.40
C ALA A 44 2.67 -0.59 -6.83
N VAL A 45 3.26 0.15 -7.78
CA VAL A 45 3.28 -0.23 -9.19
C VAL A 45 4.71 -0.53 -9.64
N VAL A 46 4.97 -1.74 -10.13
CA VAL A 46 6.26 -2.08 -10.75
C VAL A 46 6.01 -2.92 -11.98
N ASP A 47 6.62 -2.54 -13.11
CA ASP A 47 6.56 -3.27 -14.37
C ASP A 47 5.14 -3.64 -14.80
N ARG A 48 4.28 -2.61 -14.92
CA ARG A 48 2.89 -2.79 -15.37
C ARG A 48 2.07 -3.73 -14.47
N LYS A 49 2.47 -3.88 -13.20
CA LYS A 49 1.69 -4.62 -12.19
C LYS A 49 1.44 -3.74 -10.99
N LEU A 50 0.19 -3.62 -10.59
CA LEU A 50 -0.21 -2.98 -9.34
C LEU A 50 -0.32 -4.07 -8.27
N TYR A 51 0.60 -4.06 -7.32
CA TYR A 51 0.63 -5.00 -6.20
C TYR A 51 -0.24 -4.50 -5.06
N ILE A 52 -0.91 -5.42 -4.37
CA ILE A 52 -1.79 -5.13 -3.23
C ILE A 52 -1.41 -6.05 -2.07
N ASP A 53 -1.02 -5.46 -0.95
CA ASP A 53 -0.70 -6.17 0.29
C ASP A 53 -1.48 -5.65 1.49
N GLY A 54 -1.77 -6.55 2.43
CA GLY A 54 -2.28 -6.20 3.75
C GLY A 54 -3.66 -5.53 3.74
N GLY A 55 -3.91 -4.76 4.80
CA GLY A 55 -5.20 -4.17 5.11
C GLY A 55 -6.21 -5.19 5.63
N ILE A 56 -7.46 -4.77 5.57
CA ILE A 56 -8.63 -5.57 5.95
C ILE A 56 -9.34 -6.02 4.67
N ILE A 57 -9.82 -7.26 4.65
CA ILE A 57 -10.68 -7.82 3.62
C ILE A 57 -12.00 -8.29 4.20
N ASN A 58 -13.05 -8.19 3.40
CA ASN A 58 -14.37 -8.68 3.73
C ASN A 58 -14.97 -9.38 2.49
N TYR A 59 -15.86 -10.32 2.75
CA TYR A 59 -16.35 -11.27 1.75
C TYR A 59 -17.88 -11.25 1.67
N GLN A 60 -18.44 -11.72 0.56
CA GLN A 60 -19.88 -11.79 0.39
C GLN A 60 -20.51 -12.92 1.22
N PRO A 61 -21.57 -12.67 2.00
CA PRO A 61 -22.11 -11.36 2.37
C PRO A 61 -21.24 -10.63 3.42
N PRO A 62 -21.17 -9.28 3.39
CA PRO A 62 -20.31 -8.46 4.24
C PRO A 62 -20.71 -8.52 5.72
N ARG A 63 -20.18 -9.51 6.43
CA ARG A 63 -20.51 -9.75 7.85
C ARG A 63 -19.38 -9.42 8.81
N GLU A 64 -18.15 -9.76 8.42
CA GLU A 64 -17.00 -9.77 9.31
C GLU A 64 -15.76 -9.27 8.57
N ASN A 65 -14.98 -8.41 9.22
CA ASN A 65 -13.70 -7.96 8.72
C ASN A 65 -12.62 -8.99 9.07
N PHE A 66 -11.69 -9.23 8.16
CA PHE A 66 -10.56 -10.15 8.35
C PHE A 66 -9.27 -9.43 8.00
N THR A 67 -8.19 -9.72 8.74
CA THR A 67 -6.84 -9.38 8.29
C THR A 67 -6.60 -9.99 6.90
N ASN A 68 -6.25 -9.15 5.92
CA ASN A 68 -5.97 -9.61 4.57
C ASN A 68 -4.56 -10.20 4.51
N THR A 69 -4.49 -11.53 4.40
CA THR A 69 -3.23 -12.28 4.30
C THR A 69 -2.79 -12.52 2.86
N PHE A 70 -3.61 -12.15 1.89
CA PHE A 70 -3.32 -12.37 0.48
C PHE A 70 -2.45 -11.26 -0.08
N PHE A 71 -1.37 -11.66 -0.75
CA PHE A 71 -0.60 -10.79 -1.62
C PHE A 71 -1.05 -11.00 -3.06
N THR A 72 -1.55 -9.95 -3.69
CA THR A 72 -2.27 -10.02 -4.98
C THR A 72 -1.79 -8.93 -5.90
N TYR A 73 -2.11 -9.02 -7.19
CA TYR A 73 -1.79 -7.93 -8.12
C TYR A 73 -2.86 -7.79 -9.19
N ASN A 74 -2.90 -6.60 -9.79
CA ASN A 74 -3.59 -6.37 -11.05
C ASN A 74 -2.56 -6.25 -12.18
N ASP A 75 -2.79 -6.97 -13.28
CA ASP A 75 -2.01 -6.82 -14.52
C ASP A 75 -2.54 -5.62 -15.31
N LEU A 76 -1.68 -4.61 -15.49
CA LEU A 76 -2.05 -3.34 -16.09
C LEU A 76 -1.95 -3.36 -17.63
N ASP A 77 -1.51 -4.46 -18.22
CA ASP A 77 -1.46 -4.69 -19.67
C ASP A 77 -2.58 -5.65 -20.13
N SER A 78 -3.44 -6.11 -19.22
CA SER A 78 -4.57 -7.00 -19.50
C SER A 78 -5.87 -6.42 -18.94
N ILE A 79 -6.89 -6.31 -19.79
CA ILE A 79 -8.20 -5.76 -19.41
C ILE A 79 -9.20 -6.89 -19.24
N SER A 80 -9.82 -6.97 -18.07
CA SER A 80 -10.87 -7.94 -17.74
C SER A 80 -12.21 -7.59 -18.40
N ASP A 81 -13.18 -8.52 -18.32
CA ASP A 81 -14.57 -8.31 -18.78
C ASP A 81 -15.26 -7.11 -18.10
N GLY A 82 -14.76 -6.67 -16.94
CA GLY A 82 -15.25 -5.48 -16.23
C GLY A 82 -14.60 -4.16 -16.66
N ASP A 83 -13.86 -4.17 -17.77
CA ASP A 83 -13.13 -3.01 -18.32
C ASP A 83 -12.12 -2.39 -17.32
N MET A 84 -11.56 -3.24 -16.46
CA MET A 84 -10.55 -2.90 -15.45
C MET A 84 -9.35 -3.86 -15.53
N PRO A 85 -8.16 -3.48 -15.03
CA PRO A 85 -6.98 -4.34 -14.98
C PRO A 85 -7.26 -5.72 -14.38
N GLU A 86 -6.85 -6.78 -15.06
CA GLU A 86 -7.11 -8.16 -14.66
C GLU A 86 -6.51 -8.46 -13.28
N PHE A 87 -7.30 -9.06 -12.39
CA PHE A 87 -6.90 -9.37 -11.02
C PHE A 87 -6.32 -10.78 -10.93
N HIS A 88 -5.21 -10.92 -10.20
CA HIS A 88 -4.52 -12.19 -10.02
C HIS A 88 -4.15 -12.45 -8.56
N THR A 89 -4.26 -13.72 -8.18
CA THR A 89 -3.82 -14.27 -6.90
C THR A 89 -2.58 -15.15 -7.08
N GLY A 90 -2.07 -15.72 -5.97
CA GLY A 90 -1.02 -16.74 -6.02
C GLY A 90 0.42 -16.25 -5.93
N LEU A 91 0.66 -14.97 -5.62
CA LEU A 91 2.00 -14.50 -5.26
C LEU A 91 2.44 -15.14 -3.93
N SER A 92 3.73 -15.39 -3.78
CA SER A 92 4.27 -15.92 -2.55
C SER A 92 4.11 -14.91 -1.40
N LYS A 93 3.47 -15.35 -0.33
CA LYS A 93 3.50 -14.70 0.98
C LYS A 93 3.23 -15.78 2.03
N ASN A 94 4.19 -16.01 2.91
CA ASN A 94 4.01 -16.96 4.01
C ASN A 94 3.67 -16.21 5.30
N GLY A 95 3.24 -16.94 6.34
CA GLY A 95 2.85 -16.34 7.62
C GLY A 95 3.97 -15.67 8.43
N SER A 96 5.22 -15.67 7.96
CA SER A 96 6.31 -14.90 8.60
C SER A 96 6.36 -13.45 8.13
N ILE A 97 5.72 -13.14 7.00
CA ILE A 97 5.58 -11.77 6.49
C ILE A 97 4.32 -11.17 7.10
N PRO A 98 4.42 -10.02 7.78
CA PRO A 98 3.28 -9.45 8.46
C PRO A 98 2.21 -9.00 7.45
N SER A 99 0.95 -9.10 7.86
CA SER A 99 -0.18 -8.46 7.19
C SER A 99 -0.65 -7.33 8.08
N VAL A 100 -0.34 -6.12 7.66
CA VAL A 100 -0.59 -4.89 8.41
C VAL A 100 -1.57 -4.00 7.69
N GLU A 101 -2.23 -3.14 8.44
CA GLU A 101 -3.08 -2.06 7.92
C GLU A 101 -2.35 -0.71 8.02
N GLY A 102 -2.58 0.18 7.05
CA GLY A 102 -2.02 1.52 7.08
C GLY A 102 -0.49 1.59 6.98
N GLY A 103 0.19 0.53 6.52
CA GLY A 103 1.60 0.61 6.13
C GLY A 103 1.80 1.30 4.77
N ILE A 104 3.00 1.16 4.19
CA ILE A 104 3.33 1.57 2.82
C ILE A 104 4.12 0.47 2.11
N LEU A 105 3.84 0.26 0.82
CA LEU A 105 4.73 -0.44 -0.10
C LEU A 105 5.54 0.57 -0.88
N TRP A 106 6.84 0.64 -0.63
CA TRP A 106 7.74 1.44 -1.45
C TRP A 106 8.20 0.65 -2.66
N GLU A 107 8.03 1.22 -3.85
CA GLU A 107 8.51 0.62 -5.08
C GLU A 107 10.00 0.88 -5.32
N ASP A 108 10.68 -0.13 -5.83
CA ASP A 108 11.98 -0.04 -6.48
C ASP A 108 11.86 -0.66 -7.87
N SER A 109 11.33 0.11 -8.80
CA SER A 109 11.17 -0.30 -10.20
C SER A 109 12.49 -0.53 -10.94
N ILE A 110 13.62 -0.09 -10.37
CA ILE A 110 14.96 -0.30 -10.93
C ILE A 110 15.50 -1.69 -10.57
N ASN A 111 15.39 -2.10 -9.30
CA ASN A 111 15.83 -3.44 -8.84
C ASN A 111 14.70 -4.48 -8.75
N LYS A 112 13.49 -4.12 -9.18
CA LYS A 112 12.31 -4.99 -9.20
C LYS A 112 11.98 -5.51 -7.81
N ARG A 113 11.85 -4.59 -6.85
CA ARG A 113 11.51 -4.88 -5.46
C ARG A 113 10.38 -4.00 -4.96
N LEU A 114 9.67 -4.50 -3.96
CA LEU A 114 8.76 -3.73 -3.12
C LEU A 114 9.25 -3.82 -1.69
N TYR A 115 9.18 -2.74 -0.91
CA TYR A 115 9.53 -2.75 0.50
C TYR A 115 8.30 -2.46 1.35
N LEU A 116 7.98 -3.36 2.28
CA LEU A 116 6.87 -3.18 3.23
C LEU A 116 7.38 -2.44 4.47
N TYR A 117 6.85 -1.23 4.67
CA TYR A 117 7.19 -0.37 5.79
C TYR A 117 5.98 -0.03 6.65
N GLY A 118 6.15 -0.10 7.97
CA GLY A 118 5.16 0.41 8.91
C GLY A 118 3.88 -0.43 8.96
N GLY A 119 2.82 0.21 9.44
CA GLY A 119 1.49 -0.38 9.58
C GLY A 119 1.17 -0.88 10.99
N GLU A 120 -0.10 -1.18 11.22
CA GLU A 120 -0.63 -1.70 12.48
C GLU A 120 -1.21 -3.10 12.30
N PHE A 121 -1.05 -3.94 13.32
CA PHE A 121 -1.62 -5.28 13.39
C PHE A 121 -3.07 -5.18 13.86
N GLU A 122 -3.99 -5.81 13.12
CA GLU A 122 -5.39 -5.87 13.52
C GLU A 122 -5.64 -7.03 14.50
N ASP A 123 -5.08 -8.20 14.18
CA ASP A 123 -5.20 -9.42 14.97
C ASP A 123 -3.84 -9.86 15.54
N GLY A 124 -3.84 -10.32 16.80
CA GLY A 124 -2.67 -10.96 17.42
C GLY A 124 -1.68 -9.99 18.08
N PRO A 125 -0.53 -10.50 18.55
CA PRO A 125 0.50 -9.69 19.19
C PRO A 125 1.26 -8.84 18.15
N THR A 126 1.63 -7.63 18.55
CA THR A 126 2.52 -6.77 17.75
C THR A 126 3.95 -7.31 17.79
N GLU A 127 4.46 -7.64 16.62
CA GLU A 127 5.82 -8.16 16.43
C GLU A 127 6.85 -7.04 16.25
N PRO A 128 8.13 -7.27 16.57
CA PRO A 128 9.18 -6.29 16.32
C PRO A 128 9.32 -6.02 14.81
N PHE A 129 9.40 -4.74 14.45
CA PHE A 129 9.48 -4.34 13.06
C PHE A 129 10.81 -4.74 12.41
N ASN A 130 10.70 -5.43 11.27
CA ASN A 130 11.77 -5.62 10.30
C ASN A 130 11.33 -5.03 8.97
N LEU A 131 12.28 -4.47 8.22
CA LEU A 131 12.01 -4.09 6.84
C LEU A 131 11.97 -5.35 5.97
N TYR A 132 10.80 -5.65 5.42
CA TYR A 132 10.64 -6.74 4.47
C TYR A 132 10.69 -6.19 3.04
N SER A 133 11.25 -6.97 2.12
CA SER A 133 11.15 -6.69 0.69
C SER A 133 10.66 -7.89 -0.09
N TYR A 134 9.77 -7.68 -1.03
CA TYR A 134 9.39 -8.66 -2.03
C TYR A 134 10.29 -8.54 -3.26
N ASP A 135 10.92 -9.64 -3.67
CA ASP A 135 11.67 -9.78 -4.91
C ASP A 135 10.75 -10.23 -6.03
N ILE A 136 10.41 -9.31 -6.94
CA ILE A 136 9.45 -9.57 -8.02
C ILE A 136 9.98 -10.61 -9.01
N LEU A 137 11.29 -10.68 -9.23
CA LEU A 137 11.86 -11.58 -10.25
C LEU A 137 11.87 -13.04 -9.79
N TYR A 138 11.91 -13.28 -8.48
CA TYR A 138 11.98 -14.62 -7.91
C TYR A 138 10.71 -15.05 -7.19
N ASP A 139 9.72 -14.15 -7.08
CA ASP A 139 8.52 -14.35 -6.29
C ASP A 139 8.88 -14.86 -4.88
N GLU A 140 9.61 -14.04 -4.13
CA GLU A 140 10.01 -14.36 -2.76
C GLU A 140 10.17 -13.12 -1.87
N TRP A 141 9.91 -13.28 -0.58
CA TRP A 141 10.15 -12.24 0.42
C TRP A 141 11.49 -12.41 1.12
N HIS A 142 12.16 -11.30 1.37
CA HIS A 142 13.38 -11.22 2.17
C HIS A 142 13.24 -10.22 3.30
N THR A 143 14.07 -10.37 4.32
CA THR A 143 14.22 -9.40 5.40
C THR A 143 15.52 -8.61 5.23
N TYR A 144 15.45 -7.30 5.42
CA TYR A 144 16.59 -6.38 5.51
C TYR A 144 16.98 -6.09 6.96
N GLY A 145 16.34 -6.79 7.91
CA GLY A 145 16.59 -6.68 9.34
C GLY A 145 15.83 -5.52 10.00
N SER A 146 16.07 -5.36 11.30
CA SER A 146 15.46 -4.32 12.12
C SER A 146 16.15 -2.98 11.86
N PRO A 147 15.40 -1.87 11.80
CA PRO A 147 16.00 -0.56 11.67
C PRO A 147 16.63 -0.10 13.00
N PRO A 148 17.39 1.01 13.00
CA PRO A 148 17.83 1.65 14.24
C PRO A 148 16.66 2.04 15.15
N ASN A 149 16.89 2.10 16.47
CA ASN A 149 15.85 2.41 17.47
C ASN A 149 15.11 3.75 17.24
N SER A 150 15.71 4.68 16.50
CA SER A 150 15.14 5.98 16.13
C SER A 150 14.07 5.89 15.04
N VAL A 151 13.92 4.74 14.39
CA VAL A 151 12.91 4.46 13.37
C VAL A 151 11.85 3.58 14.02
N LYS A 152 10.59 4.02 13.94
CA LYS A 152 9.44 3.29 14.46
C LYS A 152 8.47 3.04 13.31
N ALA A 153 7.95 1.81 13.25
CA ALA A 153 6.95 1.40 12.27
C ALA A 153 5.61 2.04 12.60
N ALA A 154 5.41 3.28 12.18
CA ALA A 154 4.13 3.95 12.34
C ALA A 154 3.10 3.39 11.34
N SER A 155 1.81 3.46 11.68
CA SER A 155 0.69 3.19 10.78
C SER A 155 0.04 4.50 10.31
N TYR A 156 -0.62 4.50 9.16
CA TYR A 156 -1.35 5.64 8.62
C TYR A 156 -0.54 6.95 8.58
N GLY A 157 0.77 6.85 8.33
CA GLY A 157 1.59 7.98 7.91
C GLY A 157 1.54 8.12 6.39
N ALA A 158 2.27 9.10 5.88
CA ALA A 158 2.36 9.31 4.44
C ALA A 158 3.72 8.81 3.94
N GLY A 159 3.73 7.95 2.93
CA GLY A 159 4.98 7.41 2.39
C GLY A 159 5.05 7.50 0.87
N VAL A 160 6.27 7.71 0.36
CA VAL A 160 6.55 7.79 -1.08
C VAL A 160 7.95 7.27 -1.36
N SER A 161 8.16 6.65 -2.52
CA SER A 161 9.47 6.24 -3.01
C SER A 161 9.86 7.00 -4.27
N ILE A 162 11.16 7.18 -4.45
CA ILE A 162 11.78 7.78 -5.64
C ILE A 162 12.75 6.74 -6.22
N PRO A 163 12.27 5.78 -7.03
CA PRO A 163 13.08 4.65 -7.52
C PRO A 163 14.33 5.08 -8.29
N SER A 164 14.25 6.18 -9.03
CA SER A 164 15.36 6.77 -9.79
C SER A 164 16.53 7.25 -8.93
N ARG A 165 16.32 7.38 -7.61
CA ARG A 165 17.33 7.71 -6.60
C ARG A 165 17.56 6.60 -5.59
N GLY A 166 16.70 5.58 -5.56
CA GLY A 166 16.75 4.52 -4.55
C GLY A 166 16.43 5.05 -3.15
N GLU A 167 15.55 6.05 -3.07
CA GLU A 167 15.16 6.70 -1.83
C GLU A 167 13.69 6.41 -1.53
N ALA A 168 13.37 6.24 -0.25
CA ALA A 168 12.03 6.07 0.26
C ALA A 168 11.83 6.99 1.46
N TYR A 169 10.67 7.62 1.56
CA TYR A 169 10.33 8.57 2.60
C TYR A 169 9.04 8.16 3.29
N TYR A 170 8.97 8.37 4.61
CA TYR A 170 7.76 8.20 5.42
C TYR A 170 7.64 9.33 6.43
N TYR A 171 6.52 10.02 6.43
CA TYR A 171 6.26 11.14 7.32
C TYR A 171 5.09 10.85 8.26
N GLY A 172 5.32 11.11 9.55
CA GLY A 172 4.32 11.03 10.60
C GLY A 172 3.78 9.61 10.83
N GLY A 173 2.47 9.51 11.04
CA GLY A 173 1.75 8.29 11.33
C GLY A 173 1.66 7.97 12.83
N TRP A 174 0.86 6.97 13.13
CA TRP A 174 0.49 6.52 14.46
C TRP A 174 1.49 5.53 15.07
N LEU A 175 1.91 5.84 16.29
CA LEU A 175 2.64 4.95 17.17
C LEU A 175 1.70 4.46 18.28
N SER A 176 1.51 3.15 18.36
CA SER A 176 0.64 2.52 19.36
C SER A 176 1.10 1.11 19.69
N ASP A 177 0.40 0.47 20.61
CA ASP A 177 0.53 -0.96 20.93
C ASP A 177 0.22 -1.88 19.74
N LYS A 178 -0.48 -1.39 18.71
CA LYS A 178 -0.72 -2.12 17.45
C LYS A 178 0.38 -1.94 16.39
N SER A 179 1.28 -0.96 16.51
CA SER A 179 2.31 -0.68 15.48
C SER A 179 3.74 -0.81 15.99
N VAL A 180 3.94 -0.59 17.30
CA VAL A 180 5.25 -0.67 17.95
C VAL A 180 5.18 -1.69 19.08
N GLN A 181 6.03 -2.72 19.00
CA GLN A 181 6.15 -3.72 20.07
C GLN A 181 6.50 -3.05 21.41
N ASP A 182 5.87 -3.55 22.48
CA ASP A 182 6.04 -3.08 23.86
C ASP A 182 5.69 -1.59 24.09
N TRP A 183 4.92 -0.96 23.18
CA TRP A 183 4.46 0.41 23.36
C TRP A 183 3.74 0.58 24.70
N GLN A 184 4.11 1.64 25.43
CA GLN A 184 3.50 1.99 26.70
C GLN A 184 2.87 3.37 26.60
N GLY A 185 1.64 3.50 27.08
CA GLY A 185 0.91 4.76 27.09
C GLY A 185 -0.11 4.87 25.95
N GLU A 186 -0.62 6.08 25.77
CA GLU A 186 -1.61 6.38 24.75
C GLU A 186 -0.98 6.32 23.35
N LYS A 187 -1.82 6.11 22.34
CA LYS A 187 -1.44 6.21 20.94
C LYS A 187 -1.06 7.66 20.62
N VAL A 188 0.03 7.88 19.89
CA VAL A 188 0.50 9.23 19.53
C VAL A 188 0.88 9.32 18.06
N ALA A 189 0.71 10.49 17.45
CA ALA A 189 1.20 10.71 16.09
C ALA A 189 2.68 11.14 16.11
N SER A 190 3.46 10.63 15.15
CA SER A 190 4.85 11.04 14.98
C SER A 190 4.96 12.36 14.22
N SER A 191 5.97 13.18 14.54
CA SER A 191 6.34 14.38 13.79
C SER A 191 7.54 14.16 12.85
N GLY A 192 8.14 12.96 12.86
CA GLY A 192 9.38 12.69 12.15
C GLY A 192 9.18 12.39 10.66
N LEU A 193 10.18 12.75 9.84
CA LEU A 193 10.36 12.28 8.48
C LEU A 193 11.47 11.23 8.46
N ILE A 194 11.19 10.04 7.98
CA ILE A 194 12.17 8.96 7.86
C ILE A 194 12.55 8.81 6.41
N LYS A 195 13.85 8.73 6.14
CA LYS A 195 14.41 8.40 4.83
C LYS A 195 15.09 7.04 4.88
N TYR A 196 14.76 6.19 3.92
CA TYR A 196 15.43 4.92 3.65
C TYR A 196 16.16 5.00 2.31
N THR A 197 17.43 4.60 2.29
CA THR A 197 18.25 4.51 1.06
C THR A 197 18.45 3.04 0.71
N MET A 198 17.78 2.61 -0.36
CA MET A 198 17.58 1.20 -0.73
C MET A 198 18.88 0.47 -1.03
N ASP A 199 19.76 1.04 -1.86
CA ASP A 199 21.00 0.36 -2.29
C ASP A 199 21.99 0.13 -1.15
N SER A 200 21.99 1.03 -0.17
CA SER A 200 22.90 0.96 0.97
C SER A 200 22.27 0.36 2.23
N ASN A 201 20.99 -0.02 2.19
CA ASN A 201 20.19 -0.41 3.36
C ASN A 201 20.39 0.55 4.54
N LYS A 202 20.21 1.86 4.30
CA LYS A 202 20.54 2.90 5.28
C LYS A 202 19.32 3.73 5.66
N TRP A 203 19.12 3.88 6.96
CA TRP A 203 18.11 4.74 7.56
C TRP A 203 18.69 6.11 7.91
N SER A 204 17.91 7.16 7.70
CA SER A 204 18.16 8.50 8.19
C SER A 204 16.88 9.04 8.83
N ASN A 205 17.00 9.59 10.03
CA ASN A 205 15.93 10.35 10.65
C ASN A 205 16.13 11.82 10.27
N VAL A 206 15.13 12.37 9.58
CA VAL A 206 15.05 13.75 9.15
C VAL A 206 14.01 14.44 10.02
N THR A 207 14.30 15.65 10.46
CA THR A 207 13.34 16.44 11.20
C THR A 207 12.10 16.73 10.34
N GLY A 208 10.92 16.66 10.95
CA GLY A 208 9.70 17.17 10.34
C GLY A 208 9.73 18.70 10.20
N PRO A 209 8.65 19.29 9.67
CA PRO A 209 8.50 20.73 9.56
C PRO A 209 8.42 21.42 10.93
N ASP A 210 7.94 20.71 11.95
CA ASP A 210 7.82 21.14 13.34
C ASP A 210 7.75 19.92 14.28
N ASP A 211 7.48 20.16 15.57
CA ASP A 211 7.34 19.11 16.60
C ASP A 211 5.92 18.51 16.67
N THR A 212 5.01 18.91 15.77
CA THR A 212 3.61 18.46 15.79
C THR A 212 3.46 17.10 15.13
N GLY A 213 2.95 16.13 15.89
CA GLY A 213 2.62 14.81 15.35
C GLY A 213 1.51 14.89 14.31
N ARG A 214 1.68 14.21 13.17
CA ARG A 214 0.66 14.17 12.10
C ARG A 214 0.38 12.76 11.63
N ALA A 215 -0.86 12.49 11.26
CA ALA A 215 -1.25 11.20 10.71
C ALA A 215 -2.42 11.35 9.72
N GLU A 216 -2.62 10.32 8.90
CA GLU A 216 -3.78 10.13 8.03
C GLU A 216 -3.93 11.14 6.89
N GLY A 217 -2.86 11.91 6.60
CA GLY A 217 -2.72 12.74 5.40
C GLY A 217 -2.07 11.98 4.25
N VAL A 218 -1.80 12.69 3.15
CA VAL A 218 -1.13 12.14 1.97
C VAL A 218 0.17 12.85 1.70
N MET A 219 1.11 12.16 1.04
CA MET A 219 2.35 12.75 0.55
C MET A 219 2.63 12.23 -0.86
N VAL A 220 2.92 13.14 -1.78
CA VAL A 220 3.29 12.82 -3.16
C VAL A 220 4.66 13.42 -3.48
N PHE A 221 5.35 12.82 -4.46
CA PHE A 221 6.59 13.37 -5.00
C PHE A 221 6.29 14.15 -6.29
N LEU A 222 6.85 15.35 -6.41
CA LEU A 222 6.87 16.13 -7.65
C LEU A 222 8.31 16.38 -8.09
N PRO A 223 8.63 16.29 -9.39
CA PRO A 223 9.96 16.64 -9.90
C PRO A 223 10.15 18.17 -10.02
N VAL A 224 9.88 18.89 -8.94
CA VAL A 224 10.06 20.35 -8.78
C VAL A 224 11.31 20.62 -7.96
N GLY A 225 12.05 21.68 -8.27
CA GLY A 225 13.33 21.98 -7.61
C GLY A 225 14.48 21.19 -8.20
N ASP A 226 15.58 21.05 -7.45
CA ASP A 226 16.82 20.46 -7.97
C ASP A 226 16.82 18.91 -7.90
N ASP A 227 16.35 18.33 -6.79
CA ASP A 227 16.23 16.86 -6.59
C ASP A 227 14.77 16.38 -6.44
N GLY A 228 13.81 17.30 -6.54
CA GLY A 228 12.39 17.03 -6.35
C GLY A 228 11.86 17.53 -5.00
N MET A 229 10.55 17.50 -4.88
CA MET A 229 9.80 18.03 -3.75
C MET A 229 8.82 16.98 -3.24
N LEU A 230 8.78 16.76 -1.92
CA LEU A 230 7.70 16.01 -1.30
C LEU A 230 6.60 16.99 -0.89
N VAL A 231 5.35 16.68 -1.18
CA VAL A 231 4.20 17.54 -0.92
C VAL A 231 3.24 16.81 0.01
N TYR A 232 3.11 17.27 1.24
CA TYR A 232 2.22 16.71 2.27
C TYR A 232 1.07 17.66 2.60
N PHE A 233 -0.14 17.12 2.76
CA PHE A 233 -1.30 17.88 3.23
C PHE A 233 -2.42 16.96 3.75
N GLY A 234 -3.37 17.57 4.45
CA GLY A 234 -4.51 16.90 5.07
C GLY A 234 -4.13 15.96 6.22
N GLY A 235 -5.08 15.11 6.60
CA GLY A 235 -4.96 14.32 7.81
C GLY A 235 -5.20 15.19 9.05
N GLY A 236 -4.67 14.75 10.20
CA GLY A 236 -4.81 15.47 11.45
C GLY A 236 -3.49 15.70 12.18
N GLN A 237 -3.54 16.59 13.15
CA GLN A 237 -2.49 16.98 14.08
C GLN A 237 -2.80 16.46 15.49
N ASP A 238 -1.86 15.76 16.11
CA ASP A 238 -1.92 15.36 17.52
C ASP A 238 -1.25 16.44 18.38
N LEU A 239 -1.95 17.56 18.56
CA LEU A 239 -1.41 18.75 19.26
C LEU A 239 -1.12 18.50 20.75
N HIS A 240 -1.69 17.45 21.32
CA HIS A 240 -1.60 17.13 22.74
C HIS A 240 -0.73 15.90 23.04
N GLY A 241 -0.29 15.17 22.01
CA GLY A 241 0.47 13.93 22.16
C GLY A 241 -0.32 12.84 22.91
N ASN A 242 -1.64 12.77 22.66
CA ASN A 242 -2.56 11.86 23.33
C ASN A 242 -3.45 11.09 22.35
N GLY A 243 -3.17 11.20 21.04
CA GLY A 243 -3.90 10.51 20.00
C GLY A 243 -5.19 11.20 19.55
N THR A 244 -5.54 12.35 20.12
CA THR A 244 -6.67 13.16 19.65
C THR A 244 -6.22 14.00 18.47
N LEU A 245 -6.81 13.75 17.29
CA LEU A 245 -6.52 14.55 16.10
C LEU A 245 -7.40 15.80 16.04
N GLU A 246 -6.75 16.95 15.91
CA GLU A 246 -7.34 18.14 15.29
C GLU A 246 -7.09 18.11 13.78
N PRO A 247 -7.96 18.70 12.95
CA PRO A 247 -7.76 18.68 11.51
C PRO A 247 -6.49 19.46 11.09
N GLN A 248 -5.67 18.88 10.21
CA GLN A 248 -4.66 19.65 9.46
C GLN A 248 -5.41 20.39 8.34
N PRO A 249 -5.36 21.73 8.29
CA PRO A 249 -6.09 22.48 7.28
C PRO A 249 -5.70 22.06 5.86
N MET A 250 -6.69 21.79 5.01
CA MET A 250 -6.44 21.43 3.60
C MET A 250 -5.89 22.60 2.77
N ASP A 251 -6.00 23.83 3.28
CA ASP A 251 -5.48 25.02 2.63
C ASP A 251 -3.99 25.29 2.93
N GLU A 252 -3.35 24.45 3.74
CA GLU A 252 -1.96 24.55 4.16
C GLU A 252 -1.15 23.34 3.67
N ILE A 253 -0.20 23.61 2.78
CA ILE A 253 0.62 22.58 2.14
C ILE A 253 2.03 22.62 2.71
N LEU A 254 2.51 21.47 3.18
CA LEU A 254 3.87 21.30 3.70
C LEU A 254 4.73 20.71 2.59
N LEU A 255 5.83 21.37 2.25
CA LEU A 255 6.71 20.99 1.14
C LEU A 255 8.11 20.71 1.66
N TYR A 256 8.68 19.56 1.33
CA TYR A 256 10.04 19.20 1.67
C TYR A 256 10.91 19.17 0.43
N ASP A 257 11.86 20.11 0.35
CA ASP A 257 12.88 20.14 -0.69
C ASP A 257 13.92 19.06 -0.41
N VAL A 258 13.95 18.06 -1.30
CA VAL A 258 14.80 16.88 -1.16
C VAL A 258 16.29 17.24 -1.28
N ALA A 259 16.64 18.24 -2.09
CA ALA A 259 18.03 18.61 -2.35
C ALA A 259 18.67 19.27 -1.12
N ASN A 260 17.93 20.20 -0.51
CA ASN A 260 18.44 21.03 0.58
C ASN A 260 17.98 20.58 1.98
N ALA A 261 17.18 19.52 2.04
CA ALA A 261 16.61 18.98 3.27
C ALA A 261 15.88 20.05 4.11
N ARG A 262 15.01 20.82 3.45
CA ARG A 262 14.31 21.97 4.05
C ARG A 262 12.81 21.87 3.83
N TRP A 263 12.06 22.20 4.88
CA TRP A 263 10.62 22.34 4.83
C TRP A 263 10.19 23.77 4.51
N TYR A 264 9.08 23.88 3.78
CA TYR A 264 8.34 25.10 3.47
C TYR A 264 6.85 24.87 3.76
N THR A 265 6.14 25.96 4.01
CA THR A 265 4.68 25.94 4.13
C THR A 265 4.11 26.96 3.16
N GLN A 266 3.13 26.55 2.35
CA GLN A 266 2.46 27.42 1.40
C GLN A 266 0.95 27.37 1.62
N LYS A 267 0.32 28.54 1.71
CA LYS A 267 -1.14 28.65 1.72
C LYS A 267 -1.70 28.57 0.31
N THR A 268 -2.82 27.89 0.17
CA THR A 268 -3.54 27.76 -1.10
C THR A 268 -4.59 28.86 -1.27
N SER A 269 -5.12 28.96 -2.48
CA SER A 269 -6.32 29.73 -2.82
C SER A 269 -7.30 28.86 -3.61
N GLY A 270 -8.45 29.41 -4.00
CA GLY A 270 -9.51 28.65 -4.68
C GLY A 270 -10.39 27.89 -3.69
N ASP A 271 -10.99 26.79 -4.18
CA ASP A 271 -12.01 26.04 -3.44
C ASP A 271 -11.36 24.91 -2.66
N ALA A 272 -10.76 25.24 -1.51
CA ALA A 272 -10.15 24.23 -0.65
C ALA A 272 -11.20 23.21 -0.19
N PRO A 273 -10.92 21.90 -0.28
CA PRO A 273 -11.81 20.88 0.25
C PRO A 273 -11.96 21.00 1.76
N ASN A 274 -13.09 20.52 2.30
CA ASN A 274 -13.23 20.34 3.75
C ASN A 274 -12.11 19.48 4.32
N ASP A 275 -11.72 19.77 5.56
CA ASP A 275 -10.68 19.02 6.27
C ASP A 275 -11.04 17.55 6.39
N ARG A 276 -10.07 16.71 6.02
CA ARG A 276 -10.30 15.28 5.80
C ARG A 276 -9.06 14.45 6.11
N ARG A 277 -9.31 13.21 6.50
CA ARG A 277 -8.31 12.18 6.78
C ARG A 277 -8.61 10.90 6.02
N ARG A 278 -7.59 10.05 5.85
CA ARG A 278 -7.69 8.72 5.20
C ARG A 278 -8.31 8.77 3.80
N PHE A 279 -8.07 9.87 3.09
CA PHE A 279 -8.30 9.98 1.65
C PHE A 279 -7.06 9.44 0.91
N CYS A 280 -7.17 9.24 -0.41
CA CYS A 280 -5.99 8.99 -1.23
C CYS A 280 -5.70 10.23 -2.09
N GLY A 281 -4.50 10.26 -2.69
CA GLY A 281 -4.24 11.12 -3.82
C GLY A 281 -3.08 10.64 -4.69
N GLY A 282 -2.97 11.23 -5.86
CA GLY A 282 -1.94 10.95 -6.83
C GLY A 282 -1.62 12.19 -7.66
N ALA A 283 -0.37 12.31 -8.11
CA ALA A 283 0.09 13.45 -8.88
C ALA A 283 0.32 13.10 -10.36
N THR A 284 -0.06 14.02 -11.24
CA THR A 284 0.31 14.06 -12.65
C THR A 284 0.80 15.45 -13.03
N TRP A 285 1.37 15.64 -14.22
CA TRP A 285 1.81 16.94 -14.71
C TRP A 285 1.71 17.07 -16.22
N ALA A 286 1.57 18.31 -16.68
CA ALA A 286 1.64 18.67 -18.09
C ALA A 286 3.00 18.29 -18.69
N GLN A 287 3.04 18.03 -20.00
CA GLN A 287 4.24 17.57 -20.72
C GLN A 287 5.40 18.56 -20.61
N ASP A 288 5.10 19.85 -20.60
CA ASP A 288 6.07 20.92 -20.44
C ASP A 288 6.39 21.25 -18.98
N ARG A 289 5.77 20.56 -18.02
CA ARG A 289 5.91 20.75 -16.58
C ARG A 289 5.56 22.16 -16.09
N SER A 290 4.77 22.91 -16.87
CA SER A 290 4.23 24.20 -16.46
C SER A 290 3.18 24.09 -15.34
N SER A 291 2.54 22.93 -15.20
CA SER A 291 1.65 22.62 -14.08
C SER A 291 1.75 21.16 -13.63
N TYR A 292 1.75 20.99 -12.32
CA TYR A 292 1.63 19.72 -11.59
C TYR A 292 0.27 19.70 -10.93
N ASN A 293 -0.47 18.60 -11.07
CA ASN A 293 -1.85 18.47 -10.64
C ASN A 293 -1.97 17.26 -9.71
N ILE A 294 -2.29 17.50 -8.45
CA ILE A 294 -2.50 16.48 -7.43
C ILE A 294 -3.99 16.26 -7.29
N TYR A 295 -4.46 15.08 -7.69
CA TYR A 295 -5.85 14.68 -7.58
C TYR A 295 -6.05 13.93 -6.27
N ILE A 296 -7.13 14.25 -5.55
CA ILE A 296 -7.52 13.53 -4.33
C ILE A 296 -8.95 13.03 -4.45
N PHE A 297 -9.22 11.93 -3.75
CA PHE A 297 -10.55 11.34 -3.70
C PHE A 297 -10.92 10.89 -2.29
N GLY A 298 -12.15 11.24 -1.91
CA GLY A 298 -12.81 10.74 -0.72
C GLY A 298 -12.16 11.19 0.59
N GLY A 299 -12.15 10.28 1.57
CA GLY A 299 -11.76 10.50 2.95
C GLY A 299 -12.95 10.61 3.89
N ARG A 300 -12.67 11.02 5.13
CA ARG A 300 -13.67 11.29 6.16
C ARG A 300 -13.27 12.50 7.00
N GLY A 301 -14.25 13.14 7.61
CA GLY A 301 -14.04 14.24 8.56
C GLY A 301 -13.56 13.76 9.95
N PHE A 302 -13.67 14.68 10.90
CA PHE A 302 -13.22 14.51 12.28
C PHE A 302 -14.40 14.54 13.27
N PRO A 303 -14.29 13.91 14.45
CA PRO A 303 -15.28 14.04 15.50
C PRO A 303 -15.61 15.52 15.83
N PRO A 304 -16.86 15.87 16.18
CA PRO A 304 -18.01 14.98 16.40
C PRO A 304 -18.77 14.61 15.11
N HIS A 305 -18.40 15.18 13.96
CA HIS A 305 -19.10 14.99 12.68
C HIS A 305 -18.17 14.35 11.67
N GLU A 306 -18.11 13.01 11.68
CA GLU A 306 -17.22 12.24 10.81
C GLU A 306 -17.80 12.03 9.41
N THR A 307 -18.17 13.12 8.74
CA THR A 307 -18.73 13.10 7.37
C THR A 307 -17.79 12.35 6.42
N GLY A 308 -18.27 11.26 5.83
CA GLY A 308 -17.59 10.63 4.69
C GLY A 308 -17.64 11.46 3.41
N TYR A 309 -16.57 11.42 2.61
CA TYR A 309 -16.43 12.11 1.33
C TYR A 309 -16.22 11.11 0.18
N ASP A 310 -16.66 11.50 -1.01
CA ASP A 310 -16.40 10.88 -2.33
C ASP A 310 -16.29 11.97 -3.42
N ASP A 311 -16.00 13.20 -3.02
CA ASP A 311 -15.73 14.28 -3.96
C ASP A 311 -14.29 14.17 -4.49
N ILE A 312 -14.07 14.78 -5.66
CA ILE A 312 -12.75 14.93 -6.27
C ILE A 312 -12.31 16.38 -6.14
N TYR A 313 -11.07 16.59 -5.72
CA TYR A 313 -10.40 17.89 -5.76
C TYR A 313 -9.05 17.77 -6.42
N ILE A 314 -8.60 18.88 -7.00
CA ILE A 314 -7.33 18.99 -7.71
C ILE A 314 -6.56 20.17 -7.13
N LEU A 315 -5.37 19.93 -6.61
CA LEU A 315 -4.42 20.97 -6.25
C LEU A 315 -3.42 21.17 -7.38
N THR A 316 -3.37 22.37 -7.96
CA THR A 316 -2.39 22.72 -8.99
C THR A 316 -1.19 23.46 -8.39
N ILE A 317 0.02 23.08 -8.81
CA ILE A 317 1.31 23.66 -8.44
C ILE A 317 2.01 24.08 -9.75
N PRO A 318 2.60 25.29 -9.86
CA PRO A 318 3.00 26.18 -8.76
C PRO A 318 2.01 27.29 -8.38
N SER A 319 0.78 27.29 -8.88
CA SER A 319 -0.22 28.29 -8.50
C SER A 319 -0.86 28.08 -7.12
N PHE A 320 -0.69 26.90 -6.51
CA PHE A 320 -1.29 26.52 -5.22
C PHE A 320 -2.79 26.84 -5.16
N GLN A 321 -3.52 26.46 -6.20
CA GLN A 321 -4.97 26.63 -6.27
C GLN A 321 -5.67 25.29 -6.13
N TRP A 322 -6.63 25.21 -5.23
CA TRP A 322 -7.59 24.12 -5.18
C TRP A 322 -8.71 24.34 -6.19
N ILE A 323 -9.02 23.27 -6.91
CA ILE A 323 -10.07 23.23 -7.93
C ILE A 323 -11.02 22.10 -7.56
N ARG A 324 -12.32 22.44 -7.52
CA ARG A 324 -13.38 21.45 -7.37
C ARG A 324 -13.44 20.56 -8.63
N GLY A 325 -13.20 19.26 -8.45
CA GLY A 325 -13.28 18.27 -9.52
C GLY A 325 -14.72 17.96 -9.96
N PRO A 326 -14.91 17.20 -11.04
CA PRO A 326 -16.21 17.04 -11.70
C PRO A 326 -17.18 16.04 -11.04
N TYR A 327 -16.82 15.42 -9.90
CA TYR A 327 -17.67 14.42 -9.22
C TYR A 327 -17.90 14.75 -7.74
N PRO A 328 -19.13 14.55 -7.19
CA PRO A 328 -20.38 14.18 -7.87
C PRO A 328 -20.97 15.27 -8.79
N GLY A 329 -20.29 16.40 -8.88
CA GLY A 329 -20.59 17.54 -9.72
C GLY A 329 -19.62 18.66 -9.35
N TYR A 330 -19.80 19.85 -9.92
CA TYR A 330 -18.95 21.01 -9.60
C TYR A 330 -19.43 21.80 -8.37
N GLU A 331 -20.50 21.35 -7.72
CA GLU A 331 -21.00 21.96 -6.49
C GLU A 331 -20.38 21.28 -5.25
N ASN A 332 -20.41 22.01 -4.14
CA ASN A 332 -19.98 21.49 -2.85
C ASN A 332 -20.94 20.40 -2.38
N GLY A 333 -20.40 19.21 -2.10
CA GLY A 333 -21.19 18.10 -1.61
C GLY A 333 -20.52 16.75 -1.85
N THR A 334 -21.15 15.72 -1.29
CA THR A 334 -20.74 14.32 -1.41
C THR A 334 -21.83 13.57 -2.18
N GLY A 335 -21.40 12.67 -3.04
CA GLY A 335 -22.24 11.74 -3.78
C GLY A 335 -22.70 10.58 -2.91
N THR A 336 -22.95 9.46 -3.59
CA THR A 336 -23.59 8.27 -3.01
C THR A 336 -22.62 7.33 -2.32
N TYR A 337 -21.32 7.43 -2.60
CA TYR A 337 -20.34 6.40 -2.25
C TYR A 337 -19.14 6.95 -1.46
N PRO A 338 -19.36 7.64 -0.33
CA PRO A 338 -18.26 8.18 0.49
C PRO A 338 -17.35 7.06 0.99
N LYS A 339 -16.07 7.11 0.61
CA LYS A 339 -15.06 6.09 0.91
C LYS A 339 -13.83 6.69 1.59
N SER A 340 -13.24 5.93 2.51
CA SER A 340 -11.96 6.24 3.16
C SER A 340 -11.08 4.99 3.24
N MET A 341 -9.81 5.14 3.66
CA MET A 341 -8.86 4.01 3.78
C MET A 341 -8.64 3.26 2.46
N MET A 342 -8.61 4.00 1.36
CA MET A 342 -8.32 3.47 0.04
C MET A 342 -6.88 3.80 -0.35
N SER A 343 -6.39 3.27 -1.47
CA SER A 343 -5.08 3.66 -2.01
C SER A 343 -5.18 4.09 -3.47
N CYS A 344 -4.31 5.03 -3.86
CA CYS A 344 -4.28 5.62 -5.19
C CYS A 344 -2.92 5.45 -5.86
N ASN A 345 -2.94 5.02 -7.12
CA ASN A 345 -1.74 4.80 -7.92
C ASN A 345 -1.92 5.46 -9.27
N VAL A 346 -1.06 6.44 -9.57
CA VAL A 346 -1.04 7.07 -10.90
C VAL A 346 -0.27 6.18 -11.87
N ILE A 347 -0.92 5.85 -12.97
CA ILE A 347 -0.43 4.97 -14.01
C ILE A 347 -0.02 5.83 -15.21
N ASP A 348 1.23 5.71 -15.64
CA ASP A 348 1.82 6.37 -16.81
C ASP A 348 1.57 7.88 -16.89
N ASN A 349 1.44 8.54 -15.73
CA ASN A 349 1.10 9.96 -15.60
C ASN A 349 -0.30 10.32 -16.16
N THR A 350 -1.17 9.37 -16.53
CA THR A 350 -2.44 9.67 -17.23
C THR A 350 -3.70 9.31 -16.45
N GLN A 351 -3.65 8.22 -15.70
CA GLN A 351 -4.80 7.64 -15.03
C GLN A 351 -4.47 7.36 -13.57
N MET A 352 -5.47 7.29 -12.70
CA MET A 352 -5.29 6.94 -11.31
C MET A 352 -6.22 5.80 -10.92
N LEU A 353 -5.64 4.68 -10.50
CA LEU A 353 -6.40 3.57 -9.97
C LEU A 353 -6.67 3.79 -8.48
N VAL A 354 -7.94 3.74 -8.13
CA VAL A 354 -8.52 3.88 -6.80
C VAL A 354 -8.87 2.48 -6.31
N ILE A 355 -8.13 1.98 -5.31
CA ILE A 355 -8.24 0.61 -4.85
C ILE A 355 -9.00 0.56 -3.52
N GLY A 356 -10.14 -0.12 -3.52
CA GLY A 356 -10.93 -0.43 -2.33
C GLY A 356 -11.41 0.80 -1.56
N GLY A 357 -11.39 0.67 -0.23
CA GLY A 357 -11.90 1.64 0.72
C GLY A 357 -13.08 1.10 1.53
N SER A 358 -13.30 1.71 2.69
CA SER A 358 -14.46 1.46 3.54
C SER A 358 -15.43 2.64 3.43
N TYR A 359 -16.72 2.32 3.31
CA TYR A 359 -17.76 3.34 3.24
C TYR A 359 -17.88 4.08 4.57
N ALA A 360 -17.65 5.39 4.55
CA ALA A 360 -17.57 6.20 5.76
C ALA A 360 -18.95 6.47 6.40
N ASN A 361 -20.04 6.35 5.62
CA ASN A 361 -21.42 6.58 6.09
C ASN A 361 -22.40 5.43 5.75
N ALA A 362 -22.02 4.46 4.92
CA ALA A 362 -22.87 3.31 4.61
C ALA A 362 -22.79 2.33 5.78
N THR A 363 -23.94 1.73 6.13
CA THR A 363 -23.93 0.55 7.00
C THR A 363 -22.92 -0.43 6.43
N GLU A 364 -22.06 -1.02 7.27
CA GLU A 364 -20.91 -1.89 6.93
C GLU A 364 -21.26 -3.16 6.10
N LYS A 365 -22.45 -3.19 5.51
CA LYS A 365 -23.14 -4.28 4.85
C LYS A 365 -23.20 -4.12 3.32
N GLU A 366 -22.57 -3.10 2.76
CA GLU A 366 -22.46 -2.94 1.30
C GLU A 366 -21.09 -3.40 0.80
N CYS A 367 -21.10 -4.16 -0.29
CA CYS A 367 -19.88 -4.50 -1.01
C CYS A 367 -19.48 -3.37 -1.94
N ASP A 368 -18.18 -3.25 -2.16
CA ASP A 368 -17.68 -2.60 -3.36
C ASP A 368 -18.04 -3.46 -4.59
N VAL A 369 -17.55 -3.11 -5.77
CA VAL A 369 -17.88 -3.85 -7.00
C VAL A 369 -17.07 -5.15 -7.09
N PRO A 370 -17.68 -6.34 -6.91
CA PRO A 370 -16.93 -7.59 -6.80
C PRO A 370 -16.29 -8.04 -8.10
N SER A 371 -16.97 -7.80 -9.23
CA SER A 371 -16.52 -8.20 -10.56
C SER A 371 -15.23 -7.53 -11.04
N ILE A 372 -14.82 -6.45 -10.36
CA ILE A 372 -13.55 -5.72 -10.62
C ILE A 372 -12.70 -5.63 -9.35
N GLN A 373 -13.02 -6.44 -8.34
CA GLN A 373 -12.28 -6.54 -7.07
C GLN A 373 -12.07 -5.20 -6.35
N GLY A 374 -13.02 -4.26 -6.53
CA GLY A 374 -12.96 -2.91 -5.96
C GLY A 374 -11.88 -2.01 -6.58
N VAL A 375 -11.47 -2.28 -7.82
CA VAL A 375 -10.56 -1.44 -8.61
C VAL A 375 -11.37 -0.46 -9.45
N HIS A 376 -11.19 0.83 -9.23
CA HIS A 376 -11.85 1.91 -9.98
C HIS A 376 -10.81 2.77 -10.69
N ASN A 377 -11.13 3.30 -11.88
CA ASN A 377 -10.18 4.09 -12.66
C ASN A 377 -10.65 5.54 -12.86
N MET A 378 -9.77 6.48 -12.54
CA MET A 378 -9.90 7.89 -12.91
C MET A 378 -9.01 8.21 -14.11
N ASN A 379 -9.59 8.61 -15.23
CA ASN A 379 -8.85 9.22 -16.33
C ASN A 379 -8.63 10.71 -16.00
N LEU A 380 -7.40 11.04 -15.57
CA LEU A 380 -7.09 12.36 -15.00
C LEU A 380 -7.25 13.49 -16.04
N GLY A 381 -6.98 13.19 -17.31
CA GLY A 381 -7.14 14.11 -18.42
C GLY A 381 -8.55 14.14 -19.03
N LYS A 382 -9.46 13.27 -18.58
CA LYS A 382 -10.78 13.02 -19.20
C LYS A 382 -10.68 12.64 -20.69
N GLN A 383 -9.57 11.98 -21.07
CA GLN A 383 -9.27 11.54 -22.43
C GLN A 383 -9.95 10.20 -22.73
N ASN A 384 -11.27 10.23 -22.85
CA ASN A 384 -12.12 9.08 -23.18
C ASN A 384 -13.35 9.55 -23.95
N ASP A 385 -14.08 8.59 -24.52
CA ASP A 385 -15.24 8.85 -25.37
C ASP A 385 -16.36 9.63 -24.65
N GLU A 386 -16.45 9.48 -23.32
CA GLU A 386 -17.46 10.16 -22.50
C GLU A 386 -17.04 11.54 -21.96
N ASP A 387 -15.79 11.97 -22.18
CA ASP A 387 -15.19 13.14 -21.51
C ASP A 387 -15.47 13.10 -19.99
N ALA A 388 -15.29 11.93 -19.38
CA ALA A 388 -15.57 11.67 -17.97
C ALA A 388 -14.29 11.43 -17.18
N ILE A 389 -14.27 11.85 -15.90
CA ILE A 389 -13.14 11.52 -15.03
C ILE A 389 -13.17 10.06 -14.59
N TRP A 390 -14.36 9.55 -14.24
CA TRP A 390 -14.56 8.14 -13.95
C TRP A 390 -14.79 7.42 -15.27
N ALA A 391 -13.84 6.55 -15.64
CA ALA A 391 -13.83 5.92 -16.95
C ALA A 391 -13.26 4.50 -16.85
N ARG A 392 -13.50 3.71 -17.89
CA ARG A 392 -12.83 2.43 -18.10
C ARG A 392 -11.31 2.62 -18.16
N TYR A 393 -10.56 1.61 -17.75
CA TYR A 393 -9.11 1.66 -17.84
C TYR A 393 -8.64 1.49 -19.29
N GLN A 394 -7.68 2.31 -19.71
CA GLN A 394 -7.03 2.24 -21.03
C GLN A 394 -5.56 1.88 -20.84
N ASP A 395 -5.14 0.72 -21.32
CA ASP A 395 -3.76 0.20 -21.20
C ASP A 395 -2.76 0.91 -22.13
N ASP A 396 -3.24 1.62 -23.15
CA ASP A 396 -2.44 2.35 -24.13
C ASP A 396 -2.36 3.87 -23.90
N LEU A 397 -3.05 4.39 -22.88
CA LEU A 397 -3.09 5.83 -22.58
C LEU A 397 -1.82 6.29 -21.85
N THR A 398 -0.90 6.89 -22.60
CA THR A 398 0.45 7.24 -22.13
C THR A 398 0.75 8.74 -22.09
N THR A 399 -0.19 9.58 -22.55
CA THR A 399 -0.03 11.03 -22.59
C THR A 399 -1.17 11.72 -21.86
N TYR A 400 -0.84 12.52 -20.85
CA TYR A 400 -1.82 13.31 -20.09
C TYR A 400 -2.14 14.61 -20.78
N GLU A 401 -3.42 14.95 -20.89
CA GLU A 401 -3.89 16.25 -21.33
C GLU A 401 -4.48 17.04 -20.17
N VAL A 402 -4.10 18.31 -20.05
CA VAL A 402 -4.61 19.19 -19.00
C VAL A 402 -6.10 19.45 -19.26
N PRO A 403 -7.02 18.96 -18.39
CA PRO A 403 -8.45 19.06 -18.62
C PRO A 403 -8.92 20.52 -18.52
N VAL A 404 -10.08 20.79 -19.11
CA VAL A 404 -10.69 22.14 -19.15
C VAL A 404 -10.83 22.74 -17.75
N ASP A 405 -11.13 21.92 -16.75
CA ASP A 405 -11.34 22.37 -15.37
C ASP A 405 -10.07 23.00 -14.77
N ILE A 406 -8.90 22.45 -15.07
CA ILE A 406 -7.61 23.03 -14.68
C ILE A 406 -7.31 24.27 -15.52
N ARG A 407 -7.47 24.18 -16.85
CA ARG A 407 -7.14 25.28 -17.78
C ARG A 407 -7.96 26.55 -17.55
N LYS A 408 -9.17 26.42 -17.02
CA LYS A 408 -9.99 27.57 -16.60
C LYS A 408 -9.35 28.34 -15.43
N SER A 409 -8.68 27.63 -14.53
CA SER A 409 -8.09 28.23 -13.33
C SER A 409 -6.67 28.77 -13.56
N ILE A 410 -5.87 28.09 -14.38
CA ILE A 410 -4.44 28.46 -14.57
C ILE A 410 -4.04 28.81 -16.01
N GLY A 411 -5.00 28.84 -16.93
CA GLY A 411 -4.75 29.10 -18.34
C GLY A 411 -4.07 27.94 -19.08
N GLY A 412 -3.44 28.26 -20.20
CA GLY A 412 -2.71 27.30 -21.04
C GLY A 412 -3.58 26.45 -21.97
N SER A 413 -3.01 25.31 -22.38
CA SER A 413 -3.57 24.39 -23.38
C SER A 413 -3.59 22.96 -22.84
N ALA A 414 -4.21 22.03 -23.59
CA ALA A 414 -4.22 20.61 -23.24
C ALA A 414 -2.79 20.02 -23.08
N LYS A 415 -1.77 20.64 -23.68
CA LYS A 415 -0.36 20.18 -23.62
C LYS A 415 0.48 20.89 -22.56
N GLY A 416 -0.14 21.75 -21.74
CA GLY A 416 0.56 22.65 -20.82
C GLY A 416 0.55 24.11 -21.28
N GLY A 417 1.54 24.87 -20.84
CA GLY A 417 1.67 26.32 -21.00
C GLY A 417 0.83 27.11 -20.00
N ALA A 418 0.72 26.64 -18.75
CA ALA A 418 -0.01 27.37 -17.71
C ALA A 418 0.49 28.82 -17.59
N SER A 419 -0.43 29.79 -17.58
CA SER A 419 -0.10 31.21 -17.45
C SER A 419 0.01 31.63 -15.99
N GLU A 420 -0.80 31.04 -15.12
CA GLU A 420 -0.75 31.28 -13.68
C GLU A 420 0.26 30.32 -13.05
N THR A 421 1.45 30.83 -12.74
CA THR A 421 2.56 30.05 -12.16
C THR A 421 2.98 30.57 -10.77
N THR A 422 2.15 31.39 -10.17
CA THR A 422 2.36 32.00 -8.85
C THR A 422 1.07 31.92 -8.05
N PRO A 423 1.12 31.68 -6.72
CA PRO A 423 -0.05 31.79 -5.88
C PRO A 423 -0.67 33.19 -5.94
N ILE A 424 -2.00 33.27 -5.85
CA ILE A 424 -2.73 34.54 -5.89
C ILE A 424 -2.24 35.50 -4.78
N SER A 425 -1.89 34.97 -3.62
CA SER A 425 -1.35 35.72 -2.48
C SER A 425 0.18 35.81 -2.46
N GLY A 426 0.86 35.32 -3.50
CA GLY A 426 2.31 35.17 -3.56
C GLY A 426 2.82 33.95 -2.79
N PHE A 427 4.10 33.65 -2.99
CA PHE A 427 4.78 32.60 -2.23
C PHE A 427 5.04 33.05 -0.78
N ASN A 428 4.87 32.13 0.17
CA ASN A 428 5.14 32.36 1.58
C ASN A 428 6.65 32.48 1.88
N ASP A 429 7.50 31.90 1.04
CA ASP A 429 8.97 31.96 1.14
C ASP A 429 9.56 32.24 -0.26
N PRO A 430 10.48 33.22 -0.41
CA PRO A 430 11.09 33.56 -1.70
C PRO A 430 11.96 32.44 -2.28
N ASP A 431 12.54 31.57 -1.45
CA ASP A 431 13.31 30.42 -1.96
C ASP A 431 12.37 29.43 -2.67
N LEU A 432 11.14 29.26 -2.17
CA LEU A 432 10.13 28.38 -2.77
C LEU A 432 9.73 28.88 -4.16
N GLU A 433 9.59 30.19 -4.36
CA GLU A 433 9.32 30.79 -5.68
C GLU A 433 10.38 30.37 -6.69
N VAL A 434 11.67 30.46 -6.32
CA VAL A 434 12.78 30.06 -7.20
C VAL A 434 12.75 28.55 -7.48
N LEU A 435 12.51 27.71 -6.46
CA LEU A 435 12.45 26.26 -6.62
C LEU A 435 11.33 25.84 -7.59
N MET A 436 10.19 26.54 -7.57
CA MET A 436 9.05 26.27 -8.46
C MET A 436 9.34 26.54 -9.94
N THR A 437 10.36 27.33 -10.25
CA THR A 437 10.82 27.54 -11.64
C THR A 437 11.75 26.43 -12.14
N ARG A 438 12.21 25.55 -11.25
CA ARG A 438 13.16 24.48 -11.55
C ARG A 438 12.45 23.15 -11.61
N THR A 439 13.06 22.26 -12.38
CA THR A 439 12.54 20.94 -12.64
C THR A 439 13.65 19.93 -12.36
N ALA A 440 13.34 18.97 -11.50
CA ALA A 440 14.28 17.94 -11.12
C ALA A 440 14.53 17.00 -12.30
N GLU A 441 15.80 16.71 -12.56
CA GLU A 441 16.14 15.64 -13.49
C GLU A 441 15.87 14.29 -12.85
N SER A 442 15.36 13.34 -13.63
CA SER A 442 15.21 11.98 -13.16
C SER A 442 16.60 11.41 -12.86
N GLY A 443 16.84 11.02 -11.60
CA GLY A 443 18.10 10.42 -11.17
C GLY A 443 18.53 9.25 -12.07
N THR A 444 19.83 9.09 -12.30
CA THR A 444 20.40 8.02 -13.13
C THR A 444 20.84 6.84 -12.28
N ARG A 445 19.93 6.27 -11.49
CA ARG A 445 20.22 5.03 -10.75
C ARG A 445 20.20 3.81 -11.68
N SER A 446 21.29 3.04 -11.62
CA SER A 446 21.40 1.76 -12.32
C SER A 446 21.03 0.61 -11.40
N ALA A 447 20.51 -0.48 -11.95
CA ALA A 447 20.21 -1.68 -11.18
C ALA A 447 21.49 -2.26 -10.56
N THR A 448 21.40 -2.66 -9.30
CA THR A 448 22.49 -3.30 -8.54
C THR A 448 22.54 -4.82 -8.75
N ARG A 449 21.60 -5.35 -9.52
CA ARG A 449 21.45 -6.76 -9.87
C ARG A 449 21.11 -6.91 -11.35
N ALA A 450 21.27 -8.13 -11.87
CA ALA A 450 20.77 -8.46 -13.19
C ALA A 450 19.23 -8.33 -13.20
N THR A 451 18.75 -7.43 -14.04
CA THR A 451 17.34 -7.31 -14.42
C THR A 451 17.28 -7.51 -15.93
N SER A 452 16.24 -8.19 -16.41
CA SER A 452 16.06 -8.54 -17.83
C SER A 452 16.04 -7.31 -18.76
N THR A 453 15.95 -6.10 -18.18
CA THR A 453 15.92 -4.79 -18.85
C THR A 453 17.28 -4.08 -18.91
N SER A 454 18.37 -4.66 -18.38
CA SER A 454 19.71 -4.06 -18.47
C SER A 454 20.35 -4.30 -19.85
N THR A 455 19.98 -3.50 -20.83
CA THR A 455 20.80 -3.28 -22.05
C THR A 455 20.92 -1.79 -22.33
N LYS A 456 21.48 -1.02 -21.38
CA LYS A 456 22.19 0.21 -21.73
C LYS A 456 23.68 -0.10 -21.77
N THR A 457 24.12 -0.60 -22.92
CA THR A 457 25.54 -0.64 -23.28
C THR A 457 26.04 0.81 -23.31
N ALA A 458 27.02 1.14 -22.48
CA ALA A 458 27.73 2.41 -22.56
C ALA A 458 28.31 2.60 -23.97
N ALA A 459 28.04 3.74 -24.59
CA ALA A 459 28.58 4.07 -25.91
C ALA A 459 30.13 4.13 -25.83
N PRO A 460 30.87 3.34 -26.64
CA PRO A 460 32.30 3.52 -26.76
C PRO A 460 32.58 4.67 -27.74
N SER A 461 33.54 5.51 -27.38
CA SER A 461 34.10 6.55 -28.23
C SER A 461 34.72 5.94 -29.50
N ALA A 462 34.60 6.68 -30.60
CA ALA A 462 35.06 6.31 -31.93
C ALA A 462 36.53 5.89 -31.98
N SER A 463 36.80 4.68 -32.50
CA SER A 463 37.95 4.37 -33.35
C SER A 463 37.77 3.01 -34.03
N ASP A 464 37.90 3.06 -35.36
CA ASP A 464 38.30 2.05 -36.35
C ASP A 464 37.74 0.60 -36.30
N GLU A 465 37.00 0.27 -37.37
CA GLU A 465 36.76 -1.09 -37.93
C GLU A 465 38.03 -1.97 -37.89
N PRO A 466 37.93 -3.30 -37.63
CA PRO A 466 37.27 -4.18 -38.60
C PRO A 466 36.51 -5.42 -38.09
N SER A 467 35.58 -5.85 -38.95
CA SER A 467 35.20 -7.24 -39.29
C SER A 467 34.24 -8.02 -38.39
N SER A 468 33.12 -8.41 -39.01
CA SER A 468 32.06 -9.28 -38.50
C SER A 468 32.48 -10.75 -38.52
N SER A 469 32.46 -11.40 -37.36
CA SER A 469 32.54 -12.88 -37.27
C SER A 469 31.13 -13.46 -37.17
N SER A 470 30.49 -13.67 -38.32
CA SER A 470 29.36 -14.58 -38.41
C SER A 470 29.87 -16.03 -38.31
N LEU A 471 29.20 -16.85 -37.50
CA LEU A 471 29.51 -18.26 -37.38
C LEU A 471 29.29 -18.95 -38.73
N SER A 472 30.33 -19.63 -39.24
CA SER A 472 30.24 -20.34 -40.52
C SER A 472 29.15 -21.41 -40.49
N ALA A 473 28.46 -21.60 -41.62
CA ALA A 473 27.41 -22.61 -41.79
C ALA A 473 27.85 -24.05 -41.42
N GLY A 474 29.16 -24.32 -41.34
CA GLY A 474 29.71 -25.59 -40.85
C GLY A 474 29.57 -25.83 -39.34
N ALA A 475 29.46 -24.77 -38.51
CA ALA A 475 29.26 -24.90 -37.07
C ALA A 475 27.79 -25.24 -36.70
N ILE A 476 26.84 -24.76 -37.51
CA ILE A 476 25.40 -25.02 -37.34
C ILE A 476 25.05 -26.45 -37.79
N ALA A 477 25.76 -27.00 -38.78
CA ALA A 477 25.57 -28.38 -39.23
C ALA A 477 26.12 -29.44 -38.24
N GLY A 478 27.13 -29.10 -37.42
CA GLY A 478 27.70 -30.02 -36.43
C GLY A 478 26.84 -30.23 -35.18
N ILE A 479 26.06 -29.22 -34.78
CA ILE A 479 25.24 -29.26 -33.56
C ILE A 479 23.94 -30.05 -33.79
N ALA A 480 23.39 -30.05 -35.01
CA ALA A 480 22.20 -30.82 -35.35
C ALA A 480 22.43 -32.35 -35.34
N VAL A 481 23.62 -32.82 -35.74
CA VAL A 481 23.95 -34.26 -35.84
C VAL A 481 24.39 -34.84 -34.48
N GLY A 482 25.03 -34.04 -33.62
CA GLY A 482 25.44 -34.46 -32.28
C GLY A 482 24.27 -34.72 -31.32
N CYS A 483 23.21 -33.90 -31.39
CA CYS A 483 22.03 -34.04 -30.53
C CYS A 483 21.19 -35.29 -30.86
N SER A 484 21.19 -35.74 -32.12
CA SER A 484 20.41 -36.93 -32.53
C SER A 484 20.99 -38.21 -31.93
N VAL A 485 22.32 -38.35 -31.93
CA VAL A 485 22.99 -39.56 -31.43
C VAL A 485 22.93 -39.64 -29.90
N ALA A 486 23.10 -38.53 -29.20
CA ALA A 486 22.97 -38.47 -27.74
C ALA A 486 21.54 -38.78 -27.26
N SER A 487 20.52 -38.29 -27.99
CA SER A 487 19.11 -38.55 -27.65
C SER A 487 18.72 -40.02 -27.86
N ILE A 488 19.22 -40.66 -28.93
CA ILE A 488 18.96 -42.08 -29.18
C ILE A 488 19.64 -42.97 -28.12
N LEU A 489 20.86 -42.64 -27.70
CA LEU A 489 21.56 -43.35 -26.63
C LEU A 489 20.87 -43.17 -25.27
N ALA A 490 20.38 -41.98 -24.96
CA ALA A 490 19.60 -41.73 -23.74
C ALA A 490 18.27 -42.50 -23.72
N LEU A 491 17.57 -42.57 -24.85
CA LEU A 491 16.31 -43.34 -24.98
C LEU A 491 16.54 -44.85 -24.87
N LEU A 492 17.63 -45.38 -25.43
CA LEU A 492 18.03 -46.78 -25.26
C LEU A 492 18.41 -47.09 -23.80
N GLY A 493 19.10 -46.17 -23.13
CA GLY A 493 19.42 -46.26 -21.70
C GLY A 493 18.16 -46.31 -20.82
N CYS A 494 17.21 -45.40 -21.06
CA CYS A 494 15.93 -45.38 -20.36
C CYS A 494 15.10 -46.64 -20.64
N GLY A 495 15.09 -47.15 -21.87
CA GLY A 495 14.42 -48.39 -22.25
C GLY A 495 14.98 -49.62 -21.51
N LEU A 496 16.30 -49.72 -21.38
CA LEU A 496 16.97 -50.80 -20.64
C LEU A 496 16.70 -50.72 -19.13
N LEU A 497 16.64 -49.52 -18.54
CA LEU A 497 16.31 -49.32 -17.13
C LEU A 497 14.86 -49.68 -16.81
N ILE A 498 13.91 -49.33 -17.68
CA ILE A 498 12.49 -49.69 -17.53
C ILE A 498 12.29 -51.20 -17.74
N TYR A 499 13.00 -51.83 -18.70
CA TYR A 499 12.97 -53.28 -18.89
C TYR A 499 13.53 -54.05 -17.68
N ARG A 500 14.63 -53.55 -17.07
CA ARG A 500 15.18 -54.15 -15.84
C ARG A 500 14.27 -53.95 -14.62
N ARG A 501 13.58 -52.81 -14.48
CA ARG A 501 12.57 -52.63 -13.42
C ARG A 501 11.33 -53.50 -13.63
N ARG A 502 10.87 -53.70 -14.87
CA ARG A 502 9.72 -54.57 -15.16
C ARG A 502 9.99 -56.04 -14.87
N LYS A 503 11.22 -56.53 -15.09
CA LYS A 503 11.61 -57.91 -14.71
C LYS A 503 11.73 -58.13 -13.19
N HIS A 504 11.87 -57.08 -12.39
CA HIS A 504 11.92 -57.17 -10.92
C HIS A 504 10.56 -56.99 -10.21
N TYR A 505 9.47 -56.72 -10.95
CA TYR A 505 8.13 -56.54 -10.39
C TYR A 505 7.08 -57.53 -10.96
N SER A 506 7.51 -58.68 -11.47
CA SER A 506 6.61 -59.80 -11.81
C SER A 506 6.94 -61.02 -10.95
N GLY A 507 6.59 -60.93 -9.67
CA GLY A 507 6.48 -62.07 -8.76
C GLY A 507 5.08 -62.08 -8.13
N PRO A 508 4.33 -63.20 -8.14
CA PRO A 508 2.98 -63.26 -7.60
C PRO A 508 3.00 -63.15 -6.07
N ARG A 509 2.33 -62.13 -5.51
CA ARG A 509 2.12 -62.02 -4.07
C ARG A 509 0.81 -62.71 -3.67
N GLY A 510 0.96 -63.91 -3.13
CA GLY A 510 -0.10 -64.63 -2.44
C GLY A 510 -0.47 -63.96 -1.11
N VAL A 511 -1.75 -64.13 -0.76
CA VAL A 511 -2.39 -63.70 0.48
C VAL A 511 -1.91 -64.57 1.65
N ALA A 512 -1.58 -63.97 2.79
CA ALA A 512 -1.50 -64.67 4.07
C ALA A 512 -1.88 -63.74 5.26
N ALA A 513 -2.47 -64.38 6.27
CA ALA A 513 -3.42 -63.90 7.27
C ALA A 513 -2.87 -63.06 8.45
N PRO A 514 -3.74 -62.39 9.23
CA PRO A 514 -3.35 -61.66 10.45
C PRO A 514 -3.09 -62.62 11.64
N PRO A 515 -2.19 -62.26 12.58
CA PRO A 515 -1.91 -63.08 13.77
C PRO A 515 -2.95 -62.87 14.89
N PRO A 516 -3.17 -63.88 15.76
CA PRO A 516 -4.18 -63.86 16.81
C PRO A 516 -3.70 -63.19 18.12
N GLN A 517 -4.68 -62.77 18.93
CA GLN A 517 -4.54 -62.21 20.29
C GLN A 517 -4.32 -63.30 21.34
N GLY A 518 -3.56 -63.00 22.41
CA GLY A 518 -3.54 -63.80 23.64
C GLY A 518 -2.41 -63.50 24.66
N GLU A 519 -2.75 -62.70 25.68
CA GLU A 519 -2.40 -62.77 27.12
C GLU A 519 -0.96 -62.56 27.70
N THR A 520 -0.78 -61.35 28.27
CA THR A 520 -0.27 -60.94 29.61
C THR A 520 0.76 -61.77 30.41
N ALA A 521 1.82 -61.09 30.93
CA ALA A 521 2.04 -60.82 32.38
C ALA A 521 3.35 -60.04 32.72
N MET A 522 3.16 -58.96 33.49
CA MET A 522 3.94 -58.43 34.65
C MET A 522 5.36 -57.78 34.53
N ALA A 523 5.35 -56.45 34.71
CA ALA A 523 6.05 -55.58 35.69
C ALA A 523 7.54 -55.80 36.08
N HIS A 524 8.38 -54.76 35.88
CA HIS A 524 9.11 -54.02 36.95
C HIS A 524 9.95 -52.83 36.41
N ASN A 525 9.96 -51.72 37.16
CA ASN A 525 10.90 -50.58 37.12
C ASN A 525 12.37 -51.04 37.37
N PRO A 526 13.47 -50.29 37.08
CA PRO A 526 13.72 -48.91 37.58
C PRO A 526 14.71 -47.96 36.80
N MET A 527 14.69 -46.67 37.19
CA MET A 527 15.78 -45.68 37.45
C MET A 527 17.14 -45.67 36.69
N SER A 528 17.59 -44.46 36.30
CA SER A 528 18.95 -44.04 35.83
C SER A 528 20.11 -44.39 36.80
N PRO A 529 21.42 -44.45 36.41
CA PRO A 529 22.28 -43.25 36.17
C PRO A 529 23.56 -43.40 35.27
N GLY A 530 24.11 -42.26 34.79
CA GLY A 530 25.53 -41.87 34.98
C GLY A 530 26.69 -42.29 34.03
N GLN A 531 27.37 -41.25 33.49
CA GLN A 531 28.83 -41.00 33.39
C GLN A 531 29.74 -41.38 32.17
N SER A 532 30.32 -40.30 31.60
CA SER A 532 31.74 -39.97 31.32
C SER A 532 32.47 -40.47 30.05
N THR A 533 33.08 -39.53 29.31
CA THR A 533 34.54 -39.26 29.30
C THR A 533 34.91 -38.09 28.37
N SER A 534 35.80 -37.20 28.82
CA SER A 534 36.54 -36.20 28.01
C SER A 534 37.92 -36.76 27.61
N PRO A 535 38.67 -36.09 26.69
CA PRO A 535 39.71 -35.16 27.18
C PRO A 535 40.02 -33.90 26.30
N GLY A 536 40.25 -32.76 26.98
CA GLY A 536 41.21 -31.65 26.74
C GLY A 536 41.18 -30.84 25.42
N GLY A 537 41.30 -29.51 25.36
CA GLY A 537 41.64 -28.46 26.34
C GLY A 537 42.64 -27.46 25.73
N TRP A 538 42.38 -26.14 25.79
CA TRP A 538 43.37 -25.04 25.86
C TRP A 538 42.71 -23.79 26.47
N ASP A 539 43.46 -23.11 27.33
CA ASP A 539 43.08 -22.11 28.34
C ASP A 539 43.74 -20.74 28.02
N PRO A 540 43.14 -19.58 28.35
CA PRO A 540 43.87 -18.33 28.46
C PRO A 540 43.84 -17.75 29.89
N ASN A 541 45.04 -17.55 30.45
CA ASN A 541 45.26 -16.93 31.76
C ASN A 541 45.23 -15.39 31.72
N GLN A 542 44.75 -14.83 32.83
CA GLN A 542 44.68 -13.42 33.20
C GLN A 542 46.05 -12.78 33.49
N VAL A 543 46.14 -11.44 33.37
CA VAL A 543 47.02 -10.59 34.22
C VAL A 543 46.30 -9.29 34.61
N SER A 544 46.58 -8.88 35.84
CA SER A 544 45.97 -7.88 36.73
C SER A 544 46.45 -6.42 36.54
N SER A 545 45.73 -5.50 37.21
CA SER A 545 45.92 -4.04 37.37
C SER A 545 47.28 -3.54 37.90
N PRO A 546 47.48 -2.21 37.94
CA PRO A 546 47.60 -1.55 39.26
C PRO A 546 46.91 -0.18 39.39
N ALA A 547 46.84 0.31 40.64
CA ALA A 547 46.07 1.44 41.17
C ALA A 547 46.90 2.69 41.55
N GLY A 548 46.20 3.80 41.87
CA GLY A 548 46.65 5.00 42.62
C GLY A 548 46.28 6.31 41.89
N THR A 549 45.68 7.39 42.43
CA THR A 549 45.55 7.92 43.81
C THR A 549 44.50 9.06 43.86
N THR A 550 43.92 9.28 45.06
CA THR A 550 42.94 10.28 45.63
C THR A 550 43.31 11.79 45.48
N PRO A 551 42.48 12.83 45.85
CA PRO A 551 41.52 12.89 46.99
C PRO A 551 40.21 13.72 46.88
N SER A 552 39.45 13.65 47.98
CA SER A 552 38.14 14.22 48.32
C SER A 552 38.09 15.74 48.61
N HIS A 553 36.94 16.36 48.30
CA HIS A 553 36.17 17.41 49.04
C HIS A 553 34.83 17.53 48.27
N GLY A 554 33.61 17.75 48.78
CA GLY A 554 33.07 18.20 50.05
C GLY A 554 31.87 19.12 49.76
N VAL A 555 30.65 18.69 50.09
CA VAL A 555 29.45 19.48 50.46
C VAL A 555 28.79 20.42 49.42
N ALA A 556 27.52 20.17 49.08
CA ALA A 556 26.36 21.04 49.44
C ALA A 556 25.11 20.72 48.61
N SER A 557 24.08 20.21 49.30
CA SER A 557 22.69 20.15 48.84
C SER A 557 22.04 21.52 49.02
N VAL A 558 21.27 22.00 48.02
CA VAL A 558 20.33 23.11 48.22
C VAL A 558 18.96 22.75 47.67
N VAL A 559 18.03 22.74 48.63
CA VAL A 559 16.58 22.65 48.55
C VAL A 559 15.99 23.91 47.94
N TRP A 560 14.95 23.80 47.11
CA TRP A 560 13.99 24.89 46.88
C TRP A 560 12.57 24.43 47.23
N PRO A 561 11.78 25.25 47.97
CA PRO A 561 10.53 24.82 48.56
C PRO A 561 9.30 25.20 47.71
N ALA A 562 8.23 24.45 47.92
CA ALA A 562 6.87 24.82 47.56
C ALA A 562 6.31 25.92 48.49
N ARG A 563 5.44 26.80 47.97
CA ARG A 563 4.31 27.37 48.72
C ARG A 563 3.23 28.01 47.84
N ASN A 564 1.99 27.63 48.14
CA ASN A 564 0.70 28.21 47.76
C ASN A 564 0.52 29.69 48.20
N ARG A 565 -0.25 30.49 47.44
CA ARG A 565 -1.61 31.01 47.81
C ARG A 565 -2.05 32.23 46.98
N SER A 566 -3.26 32.08 46.41
CA SER A 566 -4.43 32.99 46.32
C SER A 566 -4.34 34.48 45.91
N ALA A 567 -5.15 34.78 44.88
CA ALA A 567 -6.17 35.84 44.76
C ALA A 567 -5.79 37.34 44.83
N SER A 568 -6.10 38.07 43.75
CA SER A 568 -6.84 39.34 43.84
C SER A 568 -7.51 39.71 42.50
N GLU A 569 -8.74 40.18 42.62
CA GLU A 569 -9.60 40.77 41.59
C GLU A 569 -9.07 42.16 41.16
N LEU A 570 -9.41 42.61 39.93
CA LEU A 570 -10.00 43.94 39.71
C LEU A 570 -10.59 44.09 38.29
N THR A 571 -11.92 44.06 38.22
CA THR A 571 -12.85 45.00 37.57
C THR A 571 -12.55 45.60 36.18
N GLY A 572 -13.53 45.47 35.27
CA GLY A 572 -13.71 46.42 34.16
C GLY A 572 -14.76 46.02 33.11
N HIS A 573 -16.05 46.09 33.43
CA HIS A 573 -17.14 46.21 32.45
C HIS A 573 -17.62 47.67 32.38
N PRO A 574 -18.17 48.13 31.25
CA PRO A 574 -19.63 48.23 31.20
C PRO A 574 -20.29 47.86 29.84
N ASP A 575 -21.43 47.16 29.99
CA ASP A 575 -22.72 47.26 29.29
C ASP A 575 -22.80 47.64 27.81
N LEU A 576 -23.50 46.79 27.03
CA LEU A 576 -24.78 47.17 26.41
C LEU A 576 -25.62 45.92 26.02
N LYS A 577 -26.83 45.88 26.57
CA LYS A 577 -27.94 44.95 26.26
C LYS A 577 -28.49 45.19 24.85
N ARG A 578 -28.91 44.14 24.13
CA ARG A 578 -30.30 44.00 23.62
C ARG A 578 -30.58 42.58 23.08
N ASN A 579 -31.74 42.07 23.48
CA ASN A 579 -32.48 40.90 22.99
C ASN A 579 -32.50 40.74 21.46
N GLU A 580 -32.52 39.50 20.98
CA GLU A 580 -33.66 38.95 20.22
C GLU A 580 -33.61 37.42 20.15
N ARG A 581 -34.79 36.81 20.14
CA ARG A 581 -35.08 35.36 20.22
C ARG A 581 -34.96 34.69 18.83
N PRO A 582 -34.90 33.35 18.77
CA PRO A 582 -34.69 32.60 17.54
C PRO A 582 -35.94 32.60 16.64
N VAL A 583 -35.72 32.66 15.33
CA VAL A 583 -36.75 32.50 14.31
C VAL A 583 -37.03 31.01 14.11
N GLU A 584 -38.27 30.62 14.39
CA GLU A 584 -38.89 29.34 14.06
C GLU A 584 -39.09 29.22 12.53
N LEU A 585 -38.75 28.07 11.96
CA LEU A 585 -39.14 27.66 10.61
C LEU A 585 -40.46 26.86 10.70
N PRO A 586 -41.45 27.11 9.82
CA PRO A 586 -42.71 26.37 9.85
C PRO A 586 -42.62 25.02 9.09
N ALA A 587 -43.05 23.95 9.77
CA ALA A 587 -43.81 22.83 9.19
C ALA A 587 -45.30 23.27 9.12
N ASP A 588 -46.22 22.82 8.26
CA ASP A 588 -46.52 21.62 7.48
C ASP A 588 -47.11 22.09 6.10
N GLU A 589 -47.44 21.32 5.04
CA GLU A 589 -48.25 20.11 4.98
C GLU A 589 -48.34 19.55 3.52
N ASN A 590 -48.51 18.23 3.43
CA ASN A 590 -48.79 17.29 2.33
C ASN A 590 -49.35 17.75 0.95
N MET A 591 -48.85 17.11 -0.13
CA MET A 591 -49.72 16.53 -1.17
C MET A 591 -49.08 15.37 -1.95
N HIS A 592 -49.95 14.44 -2.36
CA HIS A 592 -49.73 13.08 -2.87
C HIS A 592 -49.19 12.90 -4.30
N ASP A 593 -48.55 11.74 -4.47
CA ASP A 593 -48.58 10.76 -5.58
C ASP A 593 -48.01 11.05 -7.00
N MET A 594 -47.37 9.98 -7.51
CA MET A 594 -46.85 9.72 -8.87
C MET A 594 -45.62 10.55 -9.29
N HIS A 595 -44.51 10.01 -9.81
CA HIS A 595 -44.30 8.84 -10.67
C HIS A 595 -42.88 8.27 -10.46
N ARG A 596 -42.75 6.95 -10.53
CA ARG A 596 -41.49 6.19 -10.56
C ARG A 596 -41.01 6.07 -12.02
N SER A 597 -39.85 6.66 -12.34
CA SER A 597 -39.11 6.48 -13.59
C SER A 597 -37.64 6.88 -13.32
N GLU A 598 -36.72 5.91 -13.33
CA GLU A 598 -35.59 5.84 -14.29
C GLU A 598 -34.38 6.73 -13.85
N LEU A 599 -33.11 6.32 -13.78
CA LEU A 599 -32.35 5.22 -14.38
C LEU A 599 -31.16 4.82 -13.47
N SER A 600 -30.86 3.52 -13.46
CA SER A 600 -29.53 2.96 -13.25
C SER A 600 -28.95 2.55 -14.61
N PRO A 601 -27.64 2.72 -14.86
CA PRO A 601 -26.92 1.87 -15.81
C PRO A 601 -25.72 1.23 -15.10
N MET A 602 -25.33 -0.04 -15.30
CA MET A 602 -25.38 -0.87 -16.49
C MET A 602 -25.50 -2.36 -16.14
N SER A 603 -26.29 -3.10 -16.91
CA SER A 603 -26.09 -4.53 -17.13
C SER A 603 -26.34 -4.87 -18.60
N ASN A 604 -25.30 -5.40 -19.24
CA ASN A 604 -25.25 -6.22 -20.46
C ASN A 604 -25.94 -5.74 -21.75
N ALA A 605 -25.13 -5.50 -22.79
CA ALA A 605 -25.54 -5.56 -24.19
C ALA A 605 -24.76 -6.66 -24.93
N SER A 606 -25.51 -7.53 -25.62
CA SER A 606 -25.02 -8.40 -26.71
C SER A 606 -25.86 -8.08 -27.97
N PRO A 607 -25.32 -8.30 -29.18
CA PRO A 607 -25.60 -7.45 -30.35
C PRO A 607 -26.85 -7.85 -31.14
N PRO A 608 -27.41 -6.94 -31.98
CA PRO A 608 -28.61 -7.23 -32.75
C PRO A 608 -28.30 -8.00 -34.03
N GLN A 609 -29.00 -9.11 -34.24
CA GLN A 609 -29.13 -9.76 -35.54
C GLN A 609 -30.15 -9.00 -36.41
N SER A 610 -29.74 -8.69 -37.63
CA SER A 610 -30.56 -8.13 -38.69
C SER A 610 -31.52 -9.17 -39.28
N GLU A 611 -32.82 -8.89 -39.27
CA GLU A 611 -33.79 -9.58 -40.11
C GLU A 611 -33.71 -9.07 -41.56
N TRP A 612 -33.48 -9.99 -42.50
CA TRP A 612 -33.87 -9.84 -43.91
C TRP A 612 -34.89 -10.92 -44.27
N SER A 613 -35.95 -10.46 -44.91
CA SER A 613 -37.10 -11.18 -45.43
C SER A 613 -36.75 -12.15 -46.58
N HIS A 614 -37.41 -13.33 -46.64
CA HIS A 614 -38.42 -13.67 -47.64
C HIS A 614 -38.78 -15.18 -47.69
N ARG A 615 -40.10 -15.42 -47.68
CA ARG A 615 -40.92 -16.52 -48.24
C ARG A 615 -40.20 -17.64 -49.02
N TYR A 616 -40.39 -18.89 -48.61
CA TYR A 616 -41.43 -19.82 -49.12
C TYR A 616 -41.49 -21.07 -48.23
#